data_AF-A0A674AIG0-F1
#
_entry.id   AF-A0A674AIG0-F1
#
_cell.length_a   1.000
_cell.length_b   1.000
_cell.length_c   1.000
_cell.angle_alpha   90.00
_cell.angle_beta   90.00
_cell.angle_gamma   90.00
#
_symmetry.space_group_name_H-M   'P 1'
#
loop_
_entity.id
_entity.type
_entity.pdbx_description
1 polymer ?
#
loop_
_entity_poly.entity_id
_entity_poly.type
_entity_poly.pdbx_seq_one_letter_code
_entity_poly.pdbx_strand_id
1 'polypeptide(L)' 'MTPCERARYAATHGPIGAYIPTCDAAGRYTPKQCLGSTGYCWCVTTTGQKIQGTETPPGTAINC' A
#
# COMPACT_ATOMS: atom_id res chain seq x y z
N MET A 1 -7.16 15.92 -5.14
CA MET A 1 -6.44 14.98 -4.25
C MET A 1 -7.37 13.84 -3.88
N THR A 2 -7.08 12.66 -4.40
CA THR A 2 -7.80 11.42 -4.07
C THR A 2 -7.43 10.90 -2.68
N PRO A 3 -8.21 9.97 -2.09
CA PRO A 3 -7.87 9.38 -0.80
C PRO A 3 -6.47 8.76 -0.78
N CYS A 4 -6.08 8.03 -1.84
CA CYS A 4 -4.76 7.41 -1.92
C CYS A 4 -3.65 8.45 -2.00
N GLU A 5 -3.77 9.47 -2.84
CA GLU A 5 -2.75 10.53 -2.96
C GLU A 5 -2.56 11.29 -1.66
N ARG A 6 -3.65 11.58 -0.94
CA ARG A 6 -3.60 12.25 0.35
C ARG A 6 -2.89 11.39 1.39
N ALA A 7 -3.23 10.11 1.46
CA ALA A 7 -2.57 9.16 2.37
C ALA A 7 -1.08 9.02 2.03
N ARG A 8 -0.72 8.98 0.74
CA ARG A 8 0.67 8.97 0.27
C ARG A 8 1.42 10.20 0.73
N TYR A 9 0.86 11.39 0.53
CA TYR A 9 1.49 12.65 0.96
C TYR A 9 1.68 12.69 2.48
N ALA A 10 0.69 12.26 3.26
CA ALA A 10 0.81 12.19 4.71
C ALA A 10 1.89 11.19 5.14
N ALA A 11 1.99 10.04 4.48
CA ALA A 11 3.01 9.02 4.80
C ALA A 11 4.43 9.47 4.43
N THR A 12 4.62 10.18 3.32
CA THR A 12 5.95 10.67 2.91
C THR A 12 6.48 11.80 3.79
N HIS A 13 5.59 12.54 4.46
CA HIS A 13 5.95 13.60 5.42
C HIS A 13 5.76 13.14 6.87
N GLY A 14 5.53 11.84 7.07
CA GLY A 14 5.32 11.22 8.36
C GLY A 14 6.59 10.58 8.93
N PRO A 15 6.45 9.70 9.93
CA PRO A 15 7.58 8.99 10.50
C PRO A 15 8.27 8.08 9.48
N ILE A 16 9.60 8.04 9.54
CA ILE A 16 10.43 7.19 8.68
C ILE A 16 10.05 5.72 8.91
N GLY A 17 9.94 4.98 7.81
CA GLY A 17 9.57 3.56 7.83
C GLY A 17 8.08 3.28 7.88
N ALA A 18 7.23 4.32 7.83
CA ALA A 18 5.80 4.17 7.66
C ALA A 18 5.45 3.56 6.29
N TYR A 19 4.28 2.92 6.24
CA TYR A 19 3.69 2.42 5.01
C TYR A 19 3.30 3.58 4.09
N ILE A 20 3.84 3.59 2.87
CA ILE A 20 3.49 4.56 1.82
C ILE A 20 2.60 3.86 0.79
N PRO A 21 1.32 4.24 0.65
CA PRO A 21 0.45 3.62 -0.33
C PRO A 21 0.84 3.98 -1.76
N THR A 22 0.80 2.98 -2.63
CA THR A 22 0.87 3.14 -4.09
C THR A 22 -0.52 3.37 -4.66
N CYS A 23 -0.59 4.31 -5.61
CA CYS A 23 -1.82 4.77 -6.24
C CYS A 23 -1.72 4.58 -7.76
N ASP A 24 -2.84 4.23 -8.39
CA ASP A 24 -2.96 4.15 -9.85
C ASP A 24 -3.14 5.54 -10.49
N ALA A 25 -3.23 5.58 -11.83
CA ALA A 25 -3.44 6.83 -12.58
C ALA A 25 -4.79 7.52 -12.29
N ALA A 26 -5.77 6.80 -11.73
CA ALA A 26 -7.05 7.35 -11.30
C ALA A 26 -7.03 7.78 -9.81
N GLY A 27 -5.89 7.64 -9.13
CA GLY A 27 -5.71 7.93 -7.72
C GLY A 27 -6.43 6.94 -6.79
N ARG A 28 -6.74 5.73 -7.27
CA ARG A 28 -7.18 4.61 -6.43
C ARG A 28 -5.98 3.86 -5.90
N TYR A 29 -6.18 3.07 -4.84
CA TYR A 29 -5.13 2.19 -4.34
C TYR A 29 -4.85 1.08 -5.36
N THR A 30 -3.59 0.83 -5.66
CA THR A 30 -3.22 -0.34 -6.46
C THR A 30 -3.53 -1.62 -5.69
N PRO A 31 -3.93 -2.72 -6.34
CA PRO A 31 -4.31 -3.95 -5.63
C PRO A 31 -3.21 -4.49 -4.73
N LYS A 32 -1.95 -4.41 -5.15
CA LYS A 32 -0.78 -4.81 -4.37
C LYS A 32 -0.17 -3.61 -3.66
N GLN A 33 -0.10 -3.68 -2.33
CA GLN A 33 0.57 -2.68 -1.50
C GLN A 33 1.72 -3.32 -0.74
N CYS A 34 2.82 -2.60 -0.57
CA CYS A 34 3.99 -3.10 0.16
C CYS A 34 4.50 -2.09 1.18
N LEU A 35 4.90 -2.59 2.34
CA LEU A 35 5.62 -1.84 3.36
C LEU A 35 7.12 -1.87 3.04
N GLY A 36 7.64 -0.78 2.49
CA GLY A 36 9.05 -0.70 2.05
C GLY A 36 10.08 -0.92 3.17
N SER A 37 9.73 -0.65 4.44
CA SER A 37 10.65 -0.80 5.58
C SER A 37 10.87 -2.26 5.99
N THR A 38 9.84 -3.09 5.91
CA THR A 38 9.92 -4.51 6.29
C THR A 38 9.94 -5.44 5.09
N GLY A 39 9.50 -4.98 3.91
CA GLY A 39 9.35 -5.77 2.69
C GLY A 39 8.06 -6.60 2.62
N TYR A 40 7.17 -6.49 3.60
CA TYR A 40 5.88 -7.19 3.59
C TYR A 40 4.95 -6.58 2.55
N CYS A 41 4.17 -7.42 1.87
CA CYS A 41 3.15 -6.98 0.92
C CYS A 41 1.78 -7.58 1.27
N TRP A 42 0.71 -6.92 0.86
CA TRP A 42 -0.66 -7.39 1.03
C TRP A 42 -1.54 -6.88 -0.12
N CYS A 43 -2.68 -7.56 -0.33
CA CYS A 43 -3.69 -7.07 -1.26
C CYS A 43 -4.62 -6.07 -0.57
N VAL A 44 -5.07 -5.07 -1.32
CA VAL A 44 -6.08 -4.10 -0.90
C VAL A 44 -7.19 -3.98 -1.94
N THR A 45 -8.36 -3.52 -1.51
CA THR A 45 -9.40 -3.04 -2.43
C THR A 45 -9.02 -1.69 -3.03
N THR A 46 -9.77 -1.23 -4.03
CA THR A 46 -9.56 0.10 -4.65
C THR A 46 -9.70 1.27 -3.67
N THR A 47 -10.33 1.06 -2.51
CA THR A 47 -10.49 2.03 -1.43
C THR A 47 -9.35 1.97 -0.39
N GLY A 48 -8.42 1.03 -0.52
CA GLY A 48 -7.25 0.87 0.35
C GLY A 48 -7.46 -0.07 1.54
N GLN A 49 -8.56 -0.82 1.58
CA GLN A 49 -8.81 -1.77 2.67
C GLN A 49 -8.00 -3.05 2.45
N LYS A 50 -7.16 -3.40 3.43
CA LYS A 50 -6.37 -4.66 3.41
C LYS A 50 -7.30 -5.87 3.40
N ILE A 51 -7.05 -6.78 2.46
CA ILE A 51 -7.73 -8.07 2.38
C ILE A 51 -7.07 -9.02 3.38
N GLN A 52 -7.84 -9.55 4.32
CA GLN A 52 -7.32 -10.44 5.36
C GLN A 52 -6.71 -11.72 4.75
N GLY A 53 -5.60 -12.20 5.33
CA GLY A 53 -4.92 -13.41 4.86
C GLY A 53 -4.06 -13.23 3.60
N THR A 54 -3.98 -12.02 3.04
CA THR A 54 -3.14 -11.74 1.86
C THR A 54 -1.77 -11.17 2.22
N GLU A 55 -1.44 -11.02 3.51
CA GLU A 55 -0.13 -10.51 3.91
C GLU A 55 0.95 -11.57 3.71
N THR A 56 1.98 -11.22 2.94
CA THR A 56 3.08 -12.10 2.61
C THR A 56 4.41 -11.52 3.12
N PRO A 57 5.33 -12.38 3.58
CA PRO A 57 6.66 -11.93 3.99
C PRO A 57 7.50 -11.47 2.78
N PRO A 58 8.62 -10.79 3.04
CA PRO A 58 9.53 -10.33 1.98
C PRO A 58 10.02 -11.48 1.11
N GLY A 59 10.14 -11.25 -0.19
CA GLY A 59 10.58 -12.26 -1.16
C GLY A 59 9.49 -13.25 -1.60
N THR A 60 8.27 -13.13 -1.08
CA THR A 60 7.13 -13.91 -1.55
C THR A 60 6.40 -13.17 -2.67
N ALA A 61 6.14 -13.86 -3.78
CA ALA A 61 5.29 -13.33 -4.84
C ALA A 61 3.82 -13.33 -4.38
N ILE A 62 3.18 -12.16 -4.44
CA ILE A 62 1.75 -11.99 -4.17
C ILE A 62 1.04 -11.63 -5.47
N ASN A 63 -0.05 -12.34 -5.78
CA ASN A 63 -0.92 -12.03 -6.92
C ASN A 63 -2.19 -11.34 -6.39
N CYS A 64 -2.26 -10.05 -6.70
CA CYS A 64 -3.42 -9.17 -6.60
C CYS A 64 -3.64 -8.60 -8.02
#